data_AF-A0A256H9X8-F1
#
_entry.id   AF-A0A256H9X8-F1
#
_cell.length_a   1.000
_cell.length_b   1.000
_cell.length_c   1.000
_cell.angle_alpha   90.00
_cell.angle_beta   90.00
_cell.angle_gamma   90.00
#
_symmetry.space_group_name_H-M   'P 1'
#
loop_
_entity.id
_entity.type
_entity.pdbx_description
1 polymer ?
#
loop_
_entity_poly.entity_id
_entity_poly.type
_entity_poly.pdbx_seq_one_letter_code
_entity_poly.pdbx_strand_id
1 'polypeptide(L)'
;MSDRFDAKSESYRIAETFQLEEIPQVDVEKFETVERAAVERVITEQQESLVRLQTDVLDVRTERDALEHQLSKLTDDRERLQERVRELEMERPALEPKTVFSNLGAALEAADEDLSSERYRVDDVDFTLKANVTQTEEGVRMHLPSLDESSLSANLSEVSFRLRAPRTEPERPETEYVDVPELRGLSREAAVSRLTAADLAVGTVERAPDPTTTPGAVVEQFPDAYAVAEPGAPVDLVLAEEPGDDSESADESSAEADTGASTDSDATGGSDSNADEPADDAPADETGEENSDETAEERPEERTDDEEKARMEAFRRAIVEVDPENGSAVADRLRRAGVTDLDALVKRDPEELAELLSIPVERVRALQEELGGREEPIELESVSGIGPTYASRLREKGIGSVARLSTLEPETVAEITRASTSRAADWIEQATRLTEER
;
A
#
# COMPACT_ATOMS: atom_id res chain seq x y z
N MET A 1 5.82 -42.59 -8.64
CA MET A 1 4.59 -41.86 -8.97
C MET A 1 5.06 -40.49 -9.45
N SER A 2 5.09 -40.17 -10.75
CA SER A 2 4.12 -40.55 -11.77
C SER A 2 4.76 -40.76 -13.15
N ASP A 3 4.13 -41.69 -13.86
CA ASP A 3 4.24 -42.04 -15.27
C ASP A 3 4.31 -40.81 -16.22
N ARG A 4 5.28 -40.88 -17.15
CA ARG A 4 5.05 -40.95 -18.61
C ARG A 4 4.31 -39.77 -19.27
N PHE A 5 5.10 -38.90 -19.90
CA PHE A 5 4.86 -38.47 -21.29
C PHE A 5 6.21 -38.31 -22.00
N ASP A 6 6.77 -39.45 -22.39
CA ASP A 6 7.84 -39.51 -23.39
C ASP A 6 7.15 -39.27 -24.74
N ALA A 7 7.02 -37.99 -25.12
CA ALA A 7 6.55 -37.60 -26.44
C ALA A 7 7.64 -37.99 -27.44
N LYS A 8 7.68 -39.29 -27.77
CA LYS A 8 8.37 -39.76 -28.97
C LYS A 8 7.84 -38.92 -30.11
N SER A 9 8.71 -38.08 -30.63
CA SER A 9 8.62 -37.48 -31.94
C SER A 9 8.66 -38.62 -32.97
N GLU A 10 7.54 -39.36 -33.07
CA GLU A 10 7.16 -40.02 -34.31
C GLU A 10 6.85 -38.90 -35.29
N SER A 11 7.94 -38.33 -35.80
CA SER A 11 8.01 -37.77 -37.12
C SER A 11 7.47 -38.86 -38.03
N TYR A 12 6.18 -38.82 -38.31
CA TYR A 12 5.56 -39.59 -39.38
C TYR A 12 6.34 -39.23 -40.63
N ARG A 13 7.34 -40.06 -40.96
CA ARG A 13 8.03 -40.01 -42.24
C ARG A 13 6.98 -40.43 -43.26
N ILE A 14 6.24 -39.45 -43.78
CA ILE A 14 5.50 -39.58 -45.04
C ILE A 14 6.55 -39.59 -46.18
N ALA A 15 7.47 -40.55 -46.11
CA ALA A 15 8.52 -40.80 -47.08
C ALA A 15 8.60 -42.29 -47.40
N GLU A 16 7.52 -43.04 -47.18
CA GLU A 16 7.21 -44.14 -48.08
C GLU A 16 6.78 -43.49 -49.39
N THR A 17 7.73 -43.43 -50.32
CA THR A 17 7.44 -43.19 -51.72
C THR A 17 6.38 -44.20 -52.13
N PHE A 18 5.13 -43.77 -52.23
CA PHE A 18 4.11 -44.52 -52.95
C PHE A 18 4.65 -44.66 -54.37
N GLN A 19 5.33 -45.77 -54.65
CA GLN A 19 5.57 -46.19 -56.00
C GLN A 19 4.16 -46.36 -56.57
N LEU A 20 3.80 -45.53 -57.57
CA LEU A 20 2.62 -45.75 -58.39
C LEU A 20 2.84 -47.05 -59.18
N GLU A 21 2.85 -48.19 -58.49
CA GLU A 21 2.68 -49.48 -59.13
C GLU A 21 1.25 -49.49 -59.65
N GLU A 22 1.16 -49.41 -60.98
CA GLU A 22 -0.02 -49.66 -61.83
C GLU A 22 -1.36 -49.47 -61.12
N ILE A 23 -1.86 -48.23 -61.12
CA ILE A 23 -3.27 -47.98 -60.84
C ILE A 23 -4.05 -48.92 -61.78
N PRO A 24 -4.89 -49.83 -61.26
CA PRO A 24 -5.65 -50.76 -62.08
C PRO A 24 -6.48 -49.94 -63.08
N GLN A 25 -6.14 -50.08 -64.37
CA GLN A 25 -6.83 -49.35 -65.42
C GLN A 25 -8.23 -49.93 -65.57
N VAL A 26 -9.21 -49.16 -65.12
CA VAL A 26 -10.60 -49.55 -65.18
C VAL A 26 -11.12 -49.28 -66.59
N ASP A 27 -11.50 -50.33 -67.30
CA ASP A 27 -11.94 -50.26 -68.69
C ASP A 27 -13.37 -49.69 -68.78
N VAL A 28 -13.46 -48.40 -69.13
CA VAL A 28 -14.70 -47.61 -69.05
C VAL A 28 -15.77 -48.07 -70.06
N GLU A 29 -15.37 -48.84 -71.09
CA GLU A 29 -16.26 -49.38 -72.12
C GLU A 29 -17.08 -50.58 -71.64
N LYS A 30 -16.68 -51.22 -70.54
CA LYS A 30 -17.36 -52.41 -70.00
C LYS A 30 -18.46 -52.10 -68.98
N PHE A 31 -18.62 -50.84 -68.58
CA PHE A 31 -19.63 -50.44 -67.60
C PHE A 31 -20.99 -50.23 -68.23
N GLU A 32 -22.03 -50.63 -67.52
CA GLU A 32 -23.37 -50.15 -67.83
C GLU A 32 -23.49 -48.64 -67.52
N THR A 33 -24.41 -47.95 -68.19
CA THR A 33 -24.61 -46.50 -68.03
C THR A 33 -24.82 -46.05 -66.58
N VAL A 34 -25.47 -46.91 -65.78
CA VAL A 34 -25.73 -46.67 -64.35
C VAL A 34 -24.46 -46.80 -63.52
N GLU A 35 -23.63 -47.81 -63.78
CA GLU A 35 -22.37 -48.03 -63.07
C GLU A 35 -21.36 -46.92 -63.37
N ARG A 36 -21.30 -46.46 -64.62
CA ARG A 36 -20.46 -45.32 -65.02
C ARG A 36 -20.86 -44.04 -64.29
N ALA A 37 -22.16 -43.76 -64.19
CA ALA A 37 -22.66 -42.59 -63.45
C ALA A 37 -22.36 -42.69 -61.94
N ALA A 38 -22.42 -43.89 -61.36
CA ALA A 38 -22.06 -44.11 -59.95
C ALA A 38 -20.56 -43.86 -59.70
N VAL A 39 -19.69 -44.36 -60.59
CA VAL A 39 -18.23 -44.13 -60.50
C VAL A 39 -17.89 -42.66 -60.68
N GLU A 40 -18.50 -41.98 -61.66
CA GLU A 40 -18.29 -40.54 -61.88
C GLU A 40 -18.69 -39.74 -60.64
N ARG A 41 -19.83 -40.06 -60.02
CA ARG A 41 -20.27 -39.44 -58.77
C ARG A 41 -19.26 -39.63 -57.63
N VAL A 42 -18.77 -40.85 -57.42
CA VAL A 42 -17.76 -41.13 -56.36
C VAL A 42 -16.46 -40.39 -56.62
N ILE A 43 -16.03 -40.29 -57.89
CA ILE A 43 -14.84 -39.51 -58.25
C ILE A 43 -15.05 -38.03 -57.95
N THR A 44 -16.22 -37.47 -58.30
CA THR A 44 -16.56 -36.08 -57.97
C THR A 44 -16.58 -35.86 -56.46
N GLU A 45 -17.21 -36.76 -55.69
CA GLU A 45 -17.24 -36.70 -54.22
C GLU A 45 -15.81 -36.77 -53.63
N GLN A 46 -14.92 -37.62 -54.17
CA GLN A 46 -13.52 -37.65 -53.74
C GLN A 46 -12.76 -36.38 -54.11
N GLN A 47 -12.98 -35.82 -55.31
CA GLN A 47 -12.35 -34.57 -55.73
C GLN A 47 -12.80 -33.41 -54.84
N GLU A 48 -14.08 -33.32 -54.49
CA GLU A 48 -14.61 -32.36 -53.54
C GLU A 48 -13.99 -32.53 -52.15
N SER A 49 -13.89 -33.78 -51.66
CA SER A 49 -13.25 -34.06 -50.38
C SER A 49 -11.76 -33.69 -50.37
N LEU A 50 -11.04 -33.89 -51.48
CA LEU A 50 -9.63 -33.56 -51.58
C LEU A 50 -9.42 -32.05 -51.58
N VAL A 51 -10.23 -31.31 -52.34
CA VAL A 51 -10.21 -29.84 -52.32
C VAL A 51 -10.51 -29.32 -50.91
N ARG A 52 -11.53 -29.87 -50.23
CA ARG A 52 -11.85 -29.52 -48.85
C ARG A 52 -10.68 -29.74 -47.90
N LEU A 53 -10.05 -30.92 -47.96
CA LEU A 53 -8.89 -31.23 -47.13
C LEU A 53 -7.69 -30.31 -47.43
N GLN A 54 -7.48 -29.95 -48.70
CA GLN A 54 -6.44 -28.99 -49.08
C GLN A 54 -6.70 -27.61 -48.50
N THR A 55 -7.96 -27.14 -48.51
CA THR A 55 -8.37 -25.89 -47.85
C THR A 55 -8.15 -25.97 -46.35
N ASP A 56 -8.63 -27.03 -45.69
CA ASP A 56 -8.47 -27.20 -44.24
C ASP A 56 -6.97 -27.21 -43.83
N VAL A 57 -6.10 -27.85 -44.63
CA VAL A 57 -4.65 -27.86 -44.39
C VAL A 57 -4.04 -26.46 -44.54
N LEU A 58 -4.52 -25.65 -45.47
CA LEU A 58 -4.06 -24.27 -45.61
C LEU A 58 -4.51 -23.44 -44.40
N ASP A 59 -5.75 -23.58 -43.97
CA ASP A 59 -6.30 -22.87 -42.81
C ASP A 59 -5.50 -23.21 -41.54
N VAL A 60 -5.28 -24.50 -41.25
CA VAL A 60 -4.47 -24.95 -40.11
C VAL A 60 -3.03 -24.42 -40.17
N ARG A 61 -2.44 -24.32 -41.37
CA ARG A 61 -1.10 -23.72 -41.51
C ARG A 61 -1.10 -22.24 -41.20
N THR A 62 -2.11 -21.51 -41.66
CA THR A 62 -2.23 -20.08 -41.34
C THR A 62 -2.47 -19.84 -39.85
N GLU A 63 -3.28 -20.67 -39.20
CA GLU A 63 -3.48 -20.63 -37.74
C GLU A 63 -2.19 -20.92 -36.98
N ARG A 64 -1.44 -21.94 -37.39
CA ARG A 64 -0.13 -22.26 -36.80
C ARG A 64 0.82 -21.06 -36.91
N ASP A 65 0.92 -20.45 -38.09
CA ASP A 65 1.84 -19.32 -38.32
C ASP A 65 1.42 -18.09 -37.48
N ALA A 66 0.12 -17.87 -37.30
CA ALA A 66 -0.39 -16.82 -36.42
C ALA A 66 -0.07 -17.09 -34.94
N LEU A 67 -0.25 -18.33 -34.47
CA LEU A 67 0.10 -18.74 -33.11
C LEU A 67 1.60 -18.64 -32.85
N GLU A 68 2.44 -18.99 -33.82
CA GLU A 68 3.89 -18.86 -33.72
C GLU A 68 4.30 -17.39 -33.56
N HIS A 69 3.65 -16.48 -34.30
CA HIS A 69 3.87 -15.04 -34.15
C HIS A 69 3.40 -14.49 -32.80
N GLN A 70 2.27 -14.97 -32.28
CA GLN A 70 1.81 -14.60 -30.94
C GLN A 70 2.76 -15.10 -29.86
N LEU A 71 3.29 -16.32 -29.99
CA LEU A 71 4.26 -16.88 -29.06
C LEU A 71 5.56 -16.07 -29.07
N SER A 72 6.04 -15.64 -30.25
CA SER A 72 7.22 -14.77 -30.33
C SER A 72 6.96 -13.43 -29.63
N LYS A 73 5.83 -12.78 -29.90
CA LYS A 73 5.46 -11.51 -29.23
C LYS A 73 5.43 -11.67 -27.70
N LEU A 74 4.77 -12.70 -27.20
CA LEU A 74 4.69 -12.97 -25.76
C LEU A 74 6.06 -13.26 -25.13
N THR A 75 6.95 -13.91 -25.89
CA THR A 75 8.32 -14.18 -25.42
C THR A 75 9.12 -12.89 -25.29
N ASP A 76 9.03 -12.01 -26.28
CA ASP A 76 9.66 -10.69 -26.27
C ASP A 76 9.12 -9.82 -25.12
N ASP A 77 7.80 -9.81 -24.93
CA ASP A 77 7.14 -9.07 -23.84
C ASP A 77 7.57 -9.59 -22.47
N ARG A 78 7.66 -10.91 -22.30
CA ARG A 78 8.19 -11.53 -21.07
C ARG A 78 9.62 -11.08 -20.81
N GLU A 79 10.48 -11.07 -21.83
CA GLU A 79 11.88 -10.65 -21.67
C GLU A 79 11.99 -9.18 -21.30
N ARG A 80 11.19 -8.32 -21.94
CA ARG A 80 11.09 -6.90 -21.60
C ARG A 80 10.62 -6.68 -20.17
N LEU A 81 9.60 -7.41 -19.73
CA LEU A 81 9.10 -7.34 -18.36
C LEU A 81 10.14 -7.82 -17.35
N GLN A 82 10.84 -8.92 -17.64
CA GLN A 82 11.92 -9.40 -16.77
C GLN A 82 13.04 -8.37 -16.66
N GLU A 83 13.40 -7.69 -17.75
CA GLU A 83 14.40 -6.64 -17.71
C GLU A 83 13.93 -5.43 -16.90
N ARG A 84 12.67 -5.03 -17.06
CA ARG A 84 12.08 -3.96 -16.23
C ARG A 84 12.04 -4.34 -14.75
N VAL A 85 11.75 -5.60 -14.42
CA VAL A 85 11.81 -6.08 -13.04
C VAL A 85 13.24 -5.99 -12.50
N ARG A 86 14.26 -6.41 -13.27
CA ARG A 86 15.67 -6.26 -12.84
C ARG A 86 16.06 -4.81 -12.63
N GLU A 87 15.64 -3.92 -13.53
CA GLU A 87 15.85 -2.48 -13.40
C GLU A 87 15.21 -1.94 -12.12
N LEU A 88 13.95 -2.31 -11.86
CA LEU A 88 13.23 -1.93 -10.65
C LEU A 88 13.86 -2.54 -9.38
N GLU A 89 14.40 -3.75 -9.42
CA GLU A 89 15.14 -4.37 -8.31
C GLU A 89 16.47 -3.65 -8.02
N MET A 90 17.13 -3.11 -9.06
CA MET A 90 18.31 -2.26 -8.88
C MET A 90 17.93 -0.88 -8.30
N GLU A 91 16.81 -0.30 -8.72
CA GLU A 91 16.27 0.95 -8.16
C GLU A 91 15.74 0.76 -6.72
N ARG A 92 15.22 -0.43 -6.40
CA ARG A 92 14.66 -0.81 -5.10
C ARG A 92 15.54 -1.90 -4.46
N PRO A 93 16.70 -1.55 -3.85
CA PRO A 93 17.48 -2.55 -3.12
C PRO A 93 16.59 -3.18 -2.06
N ALA A 94 16.47 -4.52 -2.09
CA ALA A 94 15.72 -5.26 -1.11
C ALA A 94 16.34 -5.00 0.28
N LEU A 95 15.71 -4.13 1.06
CA LEU A 95 16.16 -3.86 2.41
C LEU A 95 15.74 -5.04 3.27
N GLU A 96 16.73 -5.80 3.74
CA GLU A 96 16.48 -6.78 4.79
C GLU A 96 15.89 -6.05 6.00
N PRO A 97 14.90 -6.65 6.70
CA PRO A 97 14.27 -5.98 7.84
C PRO A 97 15.28 -5.48 8.87
N LYS A 98 16.35 -6.25 9.10
CA LYS A 98 17.43 -5.90 10.03
C LYS A 98 18.10 -4.58 9.70
N THR A 99 18.30 -4.27 8.41
CA THR A 99 18.93 -3.02 7.96
C THR A 99 18.00 -1.82 8.14
N VAL A 100 16.69 -2.03 7.94
CA VAL A 100 15.69 -0.99 8.24
C VAL A 100 15.68 -0.68 9.74
N PHE A 101 15.68 -1.73 10.58
CA PHE A 101 15.70 -1.55 12.03
C PHE A 101 17.02 -0.97 12.55
N SER A 102 18.17 -1.27 11.93
CA SER A 102 19.44 -0.66 12.34
C SER A 102 19.50 0.82 11.98
N ASN A 103 19.03 1.20 10.78
CA ASN A 103 19.02 2.59 10.35
C ASN A 103 18.00 3.41 11.15
N LEU A 104 16.83 2.84 11.43
CA LEU A 104 15.84 3.47 12.30
C LEU A 104 16.36 3.59 13.74
N GLY A 105 17.01 2.55 14.26
CA GLY A 105 17.66 2.58 15.57
C GLY A 105 18.70 3.70 15.66
N ALA A 106 19.57 3.82 14.65
CA ALA A 106 20.57 4.89 14.58
C ALA A 106 19.94 6.29 14.46
N ALA A 107 18.84 6.42 13.71
CA ALA A 107 18.12 7.68 13.60
C ALA A 107 17.42 8.07 14.91
N LEU A 108 16.84 7.10 15.63
CA LEU A 108 16.24 7.32 16.94
C LEU A 108 17.29 7.62 18.01
N GLU A 109 18.47 7.00 17.95
CA GLU A 109 19.60 7.29 18.84
C GLU A 109 20.12 8.72 18.62
N ALA A 110 20.29 9.14 17.36
CA ALA A 110 20.64 10.52 17.04
C ALA A 110 19.57 11.52 17.52
N ALA A 111 18.29 11.19 17.35
CA ALA A 111 17.19 12.02 17.83
C ALA A 111 17.14 12.09 19.37
N ASP A 112 17.40 10.98 20.07
CA ASP A 112 17.49 10.97 21.54
C ASP A 112 18.71 11.77 22.02
N GLU A 113 19.84 11.70 21.33
CA GLU A 113 21.03 12.53 21.63
C GLU A 113 20.69 14.03 21.52
N ASP A 114 20.05 14.44 20.42
CA ASP A 114 19.61 15.82 20.20
C ASP A 114 18.60 16.27 21.27
N LEU A 115 17.58 15.46 21.57
CA LEU A 115 16.52 15.78 22.54
C LEU A 115 17.02 15.76 24.00
N SER A 116 18.01 14.91 24.30
CA SER A 116 18.62 14.83 25.64
C SER A 116 19.31 16.13 26.03
N SER A 117 19.81 16.89 25.05
CA SER A 117 20.40 18.21 25.26
C SER A 117 19.38 19.24 25.78
N GLU A 118 18.09 19.04 25.50
CA GLU A 118 16.99 19.95 25.84
C GLU A 118 16.15 19.50 27.06
N ARG A 119 16.58 18.42 27.74
CA ARG A 119 15.87 17.72 28.85
C ARG A 119 14.67 16.87 28.43
N TYR A 120 14.53 16.56 27.14
CA TYR A 120 13.53 15.62 26.64
C TYR A 120 14.16 14.23 26.45
N ARG A 121 13.38 13.17 26.59
CA ARG A 121 13.79 11.78 26.35
C ARG A 121 12.69 11.06 25.59
N VAL A 122 13.08 10.14 24.71
CA VAL A 122 12.13 9.35 23.93
C VAL A 122 11.87 8.02 24.66
N ASP A 123 10.71 7.88 25.30
CA ASP A 123 10.37 6.68 26.11
C ASP A 123 9.77 5.53 25.28
N ASP A 124 8.65 5.79 24.59
CA ASP A 124 7.95 4.81 23.75
C ASP A 124 7.75 5.43 22.34
N VAL A 125 8.17 4.71 21.29
CA VAL A 125 7.94 5.07 19.89
C VAL A 125 7.03 4.03 19.25
N ASP A 126 5.82 4.44 18.90
CA ASP A 126 4.89 3.66 18.09
C ASP A 126 4.94 4.16 16.64
N PHE A 127 5.20 3.28 15.67
CA PHE A 127 5.03 3.59 14.26
C PHE A 127 4.42 2.42 13.49
N THR A 128 3.72 2.80 12.42
CA THR A 128 3.02 1.89 11.54
C THR A 128 3.59 2.01 10.13
N LEU A 129 3.98 0.88 9.55
CA LEU A 129 4.55 0.81 8.20
C LEU A 129 3.63 0.00 7.30
N LYS A 130 3.32 0.53 6.11
CA LYS A 130 2.66 -0.24 5.05
C LYS A 130 3.73 -0.77 4.10
N ALA A 131 3.92 -2.09 4.08
CA ALA A 131 4.96 -2.72 3.26
C ALA A 131 4.48 -4.04 2.64
N ASN A 132 5.11 -4.41 1.53
CA ASN A 132 4.96 -5.74 0.95
C ASN A 132 5.88 -6.71 1.67
N VAL A 133 5.31 -7.75 2.27
CA VAL A 133 6.04 -8.74 3.05
C VAL A 133 6.06 -10.07 2.29
N THR A 134 7.23 -10.52 1.88
CA THR A 134 7.41 -11.81 1.20
C THR A 134 8.19 -12.75 2.10
N GLN A 135 7.65 -13.96 2.30
CA GLN A 135 8.33 -15.00 3.06
C GLN A 135 9.18 -15.84 2.10
N THR A 136 10.48 -15.83 2.29
CA THR A 136 11.43 -16.64 1.53
C THR A 136 12.11 -17.65 2.45
N GLU A 137 12.81 -18.63 1.88
CA GLU A 137 13.54 -19.65 2.66
C GLU A 137 14.66 -19.05 3.55
N GLU A 138 15.12 -17.83 3.24
CA GLU A 138 16.12 -17.06 3.99
C GLU A 138 15.52 -16.11 5.04
N GLY A 139 14.19 -15.98 5.09
CA GLY A 139 13.50 -15.16 6.09
C GLY A 139 12.40 -14.28 5.51
N VAL A 140 11.95 -13.33 6.31
CA VAL A 140 10.95 -12.33 5.91
C VAL A 140 11.67 -11.20 5.18
N ARG A 141 11.31 -10.93 3.91
CA ARG A 141 11.77 -9.74 3.19
C ARG A 141 10.65 -8.71 3.14
N MET A 142 11.01 -7.44 3.31
CA MET A 142 10.08 -6.31 3.30
C MET A 142 10.43 -5.37 2.16
N HIS A 143 9.42 -4.96 1.39
CA HIS A 143 9.57 -3.96 0.34
C HIS A 143 8.71 -2.74 0.72
N LEU A 144 9.39 -1.63 1.00
CA LEU A 144 8.74 -0.34 1.24
C LEU A 144 8.32 0.29 -0.10
N PRO A 145 7.09 0.82 -0.21
CA PRO A 145 6.66 1.59 -1.38
C PRO A 145 7.40 2.94 -1.44
N SER A 146 7.62 3.48 -2.65
CA SER A 146 8.08 4.87 -2.79
C SER A 146 6.96 5.85 -2.44
N LEU A 147 7.32 7.09 -2.08
CA LEU A 147 6.34 8.14 -1.74
C LEU A 147 5.38 8.47 -2.90
N ASP A 148 5.69 8.06 -4.13
CA ASP A 148 4.92 8.35 -5.34
C ASP A 148 3.85 7.29 -5.68
N GLU A 149 3.84 6.13 -4.99
CA GLU A 149 2.98 4.98 -5.31
C GLU A 149 1.83 4.84 -4.30
N SER A 150 0.88 5.78 -4.33
CA SER A 150 -0.24 5.88 -3.38
C SER A 150 -1.35 4.83 -3.58
N SER A 151 -1.47 4.26 -4.79
CA SER A 151 -2.57 3.40 -5.23
C SER A 151 -2.49 1.94 -4.76
N LEU A 152 -1.32 1.46 -4.33
CA LEU A 152 -1.16 0.08 -3.87
C LEU A 152 -1.43 -0.10 -2.36
N SER A 153 -1.65 0.99 -1.63
CA SER A 153 -1.73 1.00 -0.16
C SER A 153 -2.89 0.19 0.46
N ALA A 154 -3.89 -0.20 -0.33
CA ALA A 154 -5.00 -1.05 0.11
C ALA A 154 -4.62 -2.54 0.23
N ASN A 155 -3.60 -3.00 -0.52
CA ASN A 155 -3.15 -4.39 -0.55
C ASN A 155 -1.83 -4.61 0.22
N LEU A 156 -1.29 -3.56 0.84
CA LEU A 156 -0.05 -3.64 1.61
C LEU A 156 -0.34 -4.09 3.04
N SER A 157 0.58 -4.88 3.62
CA SER A 157 0.48 -5.28 5.02
C SER A 157 0.82 -4.11 5.92
N GLU A 158 -0.03 -3.85 6.92
CA GLU A 158 0.20 -2.86 7.95
C GLU A 158 0.97 -3.51 9.11
N VAL A 159 2.17 -3.02 9.39
CA VAL A 159 3.04 -3.54 10.45
C VAL A 159 3.25 -2.47 11.50
N SER A 160 2.70 -2.70 12.70
CA SER A 160 2.85 -1.82 13.85
C SER A 160 4.01 -2.27 14.74
N PHE A 161 4.90 -1.36 15.07
CA PHE A 161 6.01 -1.62 15.98
C PHE A 161 5.91 -0.68 17.18
N ARG A 162 6.21 -1.23 18.36
CA ARG A 162 6.42 -0.46 19.58
C ARG A 162 7.84 -0.70 20.06
N LEU A 163 8.68 0.32 19.93
CA LEU A 163 10.00 0.31 20.55
C LEU A 163 9.92 1.01 21.89
N ARG A 164 10.30 0.27 22.93
CA ARG A 164 10.51 0.79 24.28
C ARG A 164 12.01 0.94 24.48
N ALA A 165 12.47 2.15 24.76
CA ALA A 165 13.86 2.37 25.11
C ALA A 165 14.23 1.49 26.32
N PRO A 166 15.39 0.79 26.30
CA PRO A 166 15.86 0.11 27.51
C PRO A 166 16.08 1.18 28.58
N ARG A 167 15.48 0.99 29.75
CA ARG A 167 15.76 1.83 30.91
C ARG A 167 17.18 1.57 31.35
N THR A 168 18.14 2.29 30.78
CA THR A 168 19.45 2.43 31.39
C THR A 168 19.29 3.51 32.46
N GLU A 169 18.69 3.13 33.59
CA GLU A 169 19.10 3.78 34.83
C GLU A 169 20.61 3.53 34.89
N PRO A 170 21.47 4.57 34.90
CA PRO A 170 22.86 4.31 35.23
C PRO A 170 22.79 3.67 36.61
N GLU A 171 23.09 2.38 36.69
CA GLU A 171 23.42 1.71 37.93
C GLU A 171 24.60 2.51 38.47
N ARG A 172 24.29 3.54 39.26
CA ARG A 172 25.25 4.17 40.14
C ARG A 172 25.78 2.99 40.92
N PRO A 173 27.09 2.66 40.83
CA PRO A 173 27.60 1.54 41.60
C PRO A 173 27.14 1.81 43.02
N GLU A 174 26.42 0.86 43.62
CA GLU A 174 26.07 0.91 45.03
C GLU A 174 27.42 0.83 45.77
N THR A 175 28.11 1.96 45.86
CA THR A 175 29.27 2.11 46.71
C THR A 175 28.72 1.96 48.11
N GLU A 176 28.94 0.78 48.69
CA GLU A 176 28.60 0.49 50.07
C GLU A 176 29.40 1.47 50.93
N TYR A 177 28.73 2.54 51.35
CA TYR A 177 29.38 3.56 52.16
C TYR A 177 29.62 3.01 53.56
N VAL A 178 30.78 3.34 54.14
CA VAL A 178 31.19 2.92 55.47
C VAL A 178 31.16 4.10 56.42
N ASP A 179 30.66 3.89 57.63
CA ASP A 179 30.65 4.91 58.68
C ASP A 179 32.05 5.14 59.24
N VAL A 180 32.47 6.39 59.30
CA VAL A 180 33.76 6.79 59.88
C VAL A 180 33.72 6.58 61.40
N PRO A 181 34.63 5.77 61.98
CA PRO A 181 34.64 5.51 63.41
C PRO A 181 35.06 6.75 64.22
N GLU A 182 34.66 6.79 65.49
CA GLU A 182 35.11 7.81 66.44
C GLU A 182 36.55 7.53 66.90
N LEU A 183 37.46 8.47 66.62
CA LEU A 183 38.89 8.35 66.88
C LEU A 183 39.41 9.34 67.95
N ARG A 184 38.59 10.32 68.34
CA ARG A 184 38.96 11.35 69.33
C ARG A 184 39.33 10.72 70.68
N GLY A 185 40.39 11.22 71.30
CA GLY A 185 40.92 10.75 72.60
C GLY A 185 41.69 9.43 72.56
N LEU A 186 41.79 8.75 71.41
CA LEU A 186 42.61 7.54 71.26
C LEU A 186 44.05 7.89 70.93
N SER A 187 44.98 7.00 71.30
CA SER A 187 46.36 7.07 70.80
C SER A 187 46.39 6.81 69.29
N ARG A 188 47.40 7.37 68.61
CA ARG A 188 47.61 7.18 67.16
C ARG A 188 47.54 5.71 66.73
N GLU A 189 48.19 4.79 67.44
CA GLU A 189 48.19 3.36 67.10
C GLU A 189 46.79 2.72 67.19
N ALA A 190 46.01 3.12 68.19
CA ALA A 190 44.63 2.66 68.38
C ALA A 190 43.68 3.27 67.33
N ALA A 191 43.95 4.50 66.87
CA ALA A 191 43.20 5.14 65.81
C ALA A 191 43.44 4.47 64.44
N VAL A 192 44.70 4.18 64.10
CA VAL A 192 45.06 3.45 62.87
C VAL A 192 44.39 2.08 62.83
N SER A 193 44.42 1.34 63.95
CA SER A 193 43.79 0.02 64.04
C SER A 193 42.27 0.05 63.81
N ARG A 194 41.60 1.11 64.30
CA ARG A 194 40.16 1.32 64.08
C ARG A 194 39.84 1.70 62.64
N LEU A 195 40.65 2.54 62.02
CA LEU A 195 40.50 2.90 60.61
C LEU A 195 40.66 1.68 59.70
N THR A 196 41.69 0.86 59.93
CA THR A 196 41.90 -0.36 59.15
C THR A 196 40.80 -1.40 59.34
N ALA A 197 40.15 -1.44 60.51
CA ALA A 197 39.02 -2.34 60.77
C ALA A 197 37.72 -1.87 60.10
N ALA A 198 37.65 -0.59 59.73
CA ALA A 198 36.54 0.01 58.99
C ALA A 198 36.87 0.19 57.49
N ASP A 199 37.92 -0.47 56.98
CA ASP A 199 38.39 -0.33 55.59
C ASP A 199 38.67 1.12 55.15
N LEU A 200 39.09 1.99 56.08
CA LEU A 200 39.44 3.39 55.83
C LEU A 200 40.95 3.62 55.89
N ALA A 201 41.44 4.57 55.11
CA ALA A 201 42.85 4.92 55.05
C ALA A 201 43.20 6.02 56.06
N VAL A 202 44.43 6.02 56.55
CA VAL A 202 44.95 7.12 57.37
C VAL A 202 45.37 8.25 56.43
N GLY A 203 44.77 9.42 56.62
CA GLY A 203 45.08 10.63 55.88
C GLY A 203 46.28 11.38 56.46
N THR A 204 46.24 12.69 56.33
CA THR A 204 47.22 13.64 56.84
C THR A 204 47.18 13.66 58.36
N VAL A 205 48.34 13.59 59.02
CA VAL A 205 48.45 13.66 60.48
C VAL A 205 49.13 14.96 60.87
N GLU A 206 48.36 15.88 61.42
CA GLU A 206 48.82 17.15 61.95
C GLU A 206 49.00 17.09 63.46
N ARG A 207 49.76 18.03 64.02
CA ARG A 207 49.98 18.17 65.45
C ARG A 207 49.62 19.59 65.87
N ALA A 208 48.83 19.71 66.92
CA ALA A 208 48.41 20.99 67.46
C ALA A 208 48.63 21.02 68.98
N PRO A 209 49.10 22.14 69.55
CA PRO A 209 49.25 22.27 71.00
C PRO A 209 47.87 22.25 71.67
N ASP A 210 47.61 21.25 72.51
CA ASP A 210 46.37 21.14 73.28
C ASP A 210 46.67 20.76 74.74
N PRO A 211 46.42 21.65 75.71
CA PRO A 211 46.66 21.38 77.13
C PRO A 211 45.61 20.47 77.77
N THR A 212 44.51 20.14 77.07
CA THR A 212 43.38 19.39 77.63
C THR A 212 43.40 17.89 77.30
N THR A 213 44.09 17.52 76.23
CA THR A 213 44.16 16.15 75.71
C THR A 213 45.53 15.53 76.01
N THR A 214 45.58 14.24 76.32
CA THR A 214 46.85 13.52 76.54
C THR A 214 47.76 13.67 75.30
N PRO A 215 49.04 14.06 75.46
CA PRO A 215 49.96 14.16 74.34
C PRO A 215 49.99 12.89 73.49
N GLY A 216 49.86 13.04 72.17
CA GLY A 216 49.80 11.93 71.21
C GLY A 216 48.42 11.29 71.02
N ALA A 217 47.37 11.80 71.68
CA ALA A 217 45.99 11.42 71.41
C ALA A 217 45.34 12.32 70.34
N VAL A 218 44.36 11.78 69.61
CA VAL A 218 43.62 12.49 68.55
C VAL A 218 42.71 13.55 69.18
N VAL A 219 42.95 14.81 68.83
CA VAL A 219 42.12 15.97 69.20
C VAL A 219 40.97 16.10 68.21
N GLU A 220 41.29 15.99 66.93
CA GLU A 220 40.35 16.23 65.83
C GLU A 220 40.54 15.18 64.73
N GLN A 221 39.43 14.86 64.05
CA GLN A 221 39.42 13.98 62.89
C GLN A 221 38.60 14.64 61.78
N PHE A 222 38.98 14.39 60.53
CA PHE A 222 38.22 14.81 59.36
C PHE A 222 38.23 13.70 58.31
N PRO A 223 37.09 13.17 57.84
CA PRO A 223 35.70 13.49 58.22
C PRO A 223 35.33 13.22 59.68
N ASP A 224 34.28 13.87 60.16
CA ASP A 224 33.75 13.71 61.52
C ASP A 224 33.33 12.26 61.82
N ALA A 225 33.23 11.93 63.11
CA ALA A 225 32.73 10.62 63.53
C ALA A 225 31.29 10.40 63.02
N TYR A 226 31.00 9.17 62.60
CA TYR A 226 29.74 8.76 61.99
C TYR A 226 29.41 9.45 60.65
N ALA A 227 30.37 10.16 60.05
CA ALA A 227 30.25 10.60 58.67
C ALA A 227 30.31 9.40 57.72
N VAL A 228 29.65 9.54 56.57
CA VAL A 228 29.55 8.48 55.57
C VAL A 228 30.67 8.67 54.55
N ALA A 229 31.55 7.68 54.40
CA ALA A 229 32.70 7.74 53.50
C ALA A 229 32.77 6.54 52.56
N GLU A 230 33.45 6.70 51.44
CA GLU A 230 33.73 5.58 50.53
C GLU A 230 34.79 4.65 51.14
N PRO A 231 34.71 3.33 50.88
CA PRO A 231 35.77 2.40 51.28
C PRO A 231 37.15 2.88 50.79
N GLY A 232 38.13 2.97 51.68
CA GLY A 232 39.47 3.45 51.38
C GLY A 232 39.67 4.98 51.43
N ALA A 233 38.63 5.76 51.79
CA ALA A 233 38.78 7.21 51.95
C ALA A 233 39.80 7.57 53.06
N PRO A 234 40.63 8.60 52.86
CA PRO A 234 41.59 9.06 53.87
C PRO A 234 40.87 9.84 54.99
N VAL A 235 41.19 9.50 56.24
CA VAL A 235 40.75 10.26 57.43
C VAL A 235 41.95 11.00 58.02
N ASP A 236 41.92 12.32 57.94
CA ASP A 236 42.91 13.23 58.50
C ASP A 236 42.77 13.31 60.03
N LEU A 237 43.89 13.41 60.75
CA LEU A 237 43.96 13.38 62.21
C LEU A 237 44.80 14.53 62.75
N VAL A 238 44.30 15.24 63.75
CA VAL A 238 45.08 16.22 64.51
C VAL A 238 45.42 15.60 65.87
N LEU A 239 46.71 15.49 66.20
CA LEU A 239 47.18 14.93 67.46
C LEU A 239 47.57 16.05 68.45
N ALA A 240 47.31 15.82 69.73
CA ALA A 240 47.71 16.72 70.80
C ALA A 240 49.25 16.70 70.96
N GLU A 241 49.86 17.87 70.88
CA GLU A 241 51.26 18.09 71.23
C GLU A 241 51.36 18.74 72.61
N GLU A 242 52.43 18.46 73.35
CA GLU A 242 52.68 19.14 74.61
C GLU A 242 52.81 20.65 74.36
N PRO A 243 52.16 21.51 75.17
CA PRO A 243 52.28 22.95 75.01
C PRO A 243 53.73 23.36 75.26
N GLY A 244 54.46 23.66 74.20
CA GLY A 244 55.78 24.26 74.27
C GLY A 244 55.68 25.73 74.68
N ASP A 245 56.35 26.11 75.77
CA ASP A 245 56.73 27.49 76.05
C ASP A 245 57.60 27.99 74.88
N ASP A 246 57.07 28.91 74.07
CA ASP A 246 57.71 30.18 73.76
C ASP A 246 56.86 31.02 72.79
N SER A 247 56.87 32.32 73.08
CA SER A 247 55.99 33.38 72.58
C SER A 247 56.52 34.03 71.29
N GLU A 248 55.60 34.67 70.56
CA GLU A 248 55.79 35.79 69.62
C GLU A 248 56.45 35.54 68.24
N SER A 249 55.65 35.72 67.18
CA SER A 249 55.76 36.91 66.32
C SER A 249 54.57 37.04 65.37
N ALA A 250 53.86 38.15 65.48
CA ALA A 250 53.03 38.72 64.43
C ALA A 250 53.90 39.16 63.25
N ASP A 251 53.37 39.05 62.02
CA ASP A 251 53.56 40.10 61.02
C ASP A 251 52.41 40.06 60.00
N GLU A 252 51.72 41.19 59.88
CA GLU A 252 50.91 41.52 58.72
C GLU A 252 51.83 42.01 57.60
N SER A 253 51.41 41.92 56.34
CA SER A 253 51.28 43.09 55.44
C SER A 253 51.56 42.80 53.95
N SER A 254 50.69 43.41 53.12
CA SER A 254 50.89 43.95 51.75
C SER A 254 50.78 42.99 50.55
N ALA A 255 49.83 43.14 49.62
CA ALA A 255 49.59 44.25 48.64
C ALA A 255 50.61 44.17 47.45
N GLU A 256 50.35 44.30 46.15
CA GLU A 256 49.24 44.76 45.29
C GLU A 256 49.41 44.22 43.83
N ALA A 257 48.34 44.36 43.01
CA ALA A 257 48.23 44.80 41.58
C ALA A 257 49.13 44.15 40.49
N ASP A 258 48.93 44.21 39.18
CA ASP A 258 48.11 44.95 38.21
C ASP A 258 48.27 44.19 36.86
N THR A 259 47.25 44.03 36.01
CA THR A 259 47.13 44.56 34.63
C THR A 259 46.37 43.50 33.79
N GLY A 260 45.44 43.77 32.88
CA GLY A 260 44.89 45.01 32.38
C GLY A 260 43.82 44.72 31.31
N ALA A 261 43.27 45.82 30.78
CA ALA A 261 42.44 45.96 29.58
C ALA A 261 40.90 45.87 29.71
N SER A 262 40.32 47.00 30.14
CA SER A 262 39.26 47.70 29.37
C SER A 262 39.85 48.12 28.01
N THR A 263 39.18 48.19 26.85
CA THR A 263 37.96 48.88 26.40
C THR A 263 37.63 48.28 25.00
N ASP A 264 36.50 48.43 24.29
CA ASP A 264 35.56 49.53 24.11
C ASP A 264 34.22 48.97 23.59
N SER A 265 33.17 49.67 23.96
CA SER A 265 31.83 49.60 23.38
C SER A 265 31.81 50.37 22.06
N ASP A 266 31.10 49.89 21.02
CA ASP A 266 30.05 50.70 20.39
C ASP A 266 29.21 49.93 19.36
N ALA A 267 28.06 50.52 19.05
CA ALA A 267 27.20 50.33 17.89
C ALA A 267 26.01 49.36 17.99
N THR A 268 24.99 49.87 18.68
CA THR A 268 23.56 49.81 18.30
C THR A 268 23.29 49.90 16.79
N GLY A 269 22.28 49.14 16.33
CA GLY A 269 21.44 49.54 15.20
C GLY A 269 20.90 48.39 14.35
N GLY A 270 19.57 48.18 14.40
CA GLY A 270 18.83 47.45 13.36
C GLY A 270 17.96 46.32 13.88
N SER A 271 16.84 46.67 14.51
CA SER A 271 15.71 45.77 14.73
C SER A 271 14.59 46.25 13.80
N ASP A 272 14.25 45.42 12.82
CA ASP A 272 13.07 45.49 11.95
C ASP A 272 12.81 44.01 11.58
N SER A 273 11.63 43.41 11.62
CA SER A 273 10.29 43.69 12.16
C SER A 273 9.48 42.48 11.68
N ASN A 274 8.89 41.72 12.59
CA ASN A 274 7.91 40.67 12.27
C ASN A 274 6.54 41.15 12.76
N ALA A 275 5.54 41.14 11.87
CA ALA A 275 4.08 41.17 12.08
C ALA A 275 3.44 41.77 10.82
N ASP A 276 2.26 41.42 10.33
CA ASP A 276 1.32 40.31 10.50
C ASP A 276 0.22 40.53 9.42
N GLU A 277 -0.54 39.48 9.13
CA GLU A 277 -1.90 39.45 8.53
C GLU A 277 -2.19 39.94 7.08
N PRO A 278 -2.92 39.11 6.28
CA PRO A 278 -3.68 39.57 5.12
C PRO A 278 -5.16 39.82 5.49
N ALA A 279 -5.72 40.94 5.04
CA ALA A 279 -7.15 41.21 5.11
C ALA A 279 -7.75 41.23 3.69
N ASP A 280 -8.75 40.35 3.52
CA ASP A 280 -10.08 40.57 2.95
C ASP A 280 -10.27 41.75 1.99
N ASP A 281 -10.62 41.47 0.74
CA ASP A 281 -11.56 42.32 -0.02
C ASP A 281 -12.26 41.50 -1.11
N ALA A 282 -13.56 41.27 -0.89
CA ALA A 282 -14.55 41.02 -1.93
C ALA A 282 -15.61 42.11 -1.78
N PRO A 283 -16.15 42.62 -2.90
CA PRO A 283 -17.61 42.53 -3.02
C PRO A 283 -18.14 42.22 -4.42
N ALA A 284 -19.42 41.85 -4.38
CA ALA A 284 -20.30 41.32 -5.41
C ALA A 284 -20.79 42.32 -6.47
N ASP A 285 -21.29 41.75 -7.57
CA ASP A 285 -22.39 42.26 -8.42
C ASP A 285 -22.93 41.02 -9.18
N GLU A 286 -24.06 40.41 -8.81
CA GLU A 286 -25.47 40.71 -9.13
C GLU A 286 -25.88 40.76 -10.62
N THR A 287 -27.07 40.18 -10.87
CA THR A 287 -27.88 40.11 -12.10
C THR A 287 -27.47 39.04 -13.13
N GLY A 288 -28.36 38.21 -13.70
CA GLY A 288 -29.82 38.18 -13.72
C GLY A 288 -30.26 37.75 -15.13
N GLU A 289 -31.10 36.70 -15.21
CA GLU A 289 -31.89 36.28 -16.39
C GLU A 289 -31.05 35.77 -17.60
N GLU A 290 -31.39 34.69 -18.32
CA GLU A 290 -32.66 34.42 -18.99
C GLU A 290 -32.94 32.91 -19.13
N ASN A 291 -34.20 32.56 -18.89
CA ASN A 291 -34.85 31.36 -19.42
C ASN A 291 -34.96 31.46 -20.96
N SER A 292 -34.60 30.38 -21.63
CA SER A 292 -35.24 29.89 -22.87
C SER A 292 -35.09 28.37 -22.78
N ASP A 293 -36.11 27.60 -22.39
CA ASP A 293 -37.36 27.29 -23.09
C ASP A 293 -37.21 27.23 -24.62
N GLU A 294 -36.44 26.25 -25.08
CA GLU A 294 -36.81 25.49 -26.27
C GLU A 294 -37.06 24.05 -25.84
N THR A 295 -38.27 23.80 -25.38
CA THR A 295 -38.92 22.49 -25.45
C THR A 295 -39.07 22.13 -26.93
N ALA A 296 -38.02 21.58 -27.53
CA ALA A 296 -38.19 20.70 -28.67
C ALA A 296 -38.82 19.42 -28.13
N GLU A 297 -40.13 19.28 -28.33
CA GLU A 297 -40.84 18.02 -28.24
C GLU A 297 -40.25 17.04 -29.27
N GLU A 298 -39.10 16.46 -28.98
CA GLU A 298 -38.65 15.24 -29.62
C GLU A 298 -39.52 14.11 -29.06
N ARG A 299 -40.63 13.90 -29.77
CA ARG A 299 -41.42 12.67 -29.72
C ARG A 299 -40.41 11.51 -29.78
N PRO A 300 -40.52 10.48 -28.92
CA PRO A 300 -39.60 9.35 -28.97
C PRO A 300 -39.85 8.62 -30.28
N GLU A 301 -39.01 8.90 -31.28
CA GLU A 301 -38.95 8.08 -32.48
C GLU A 301 -38.37 6.73 -32.04
N GLU A 302 -39.07 5.65 -32.38
CA GLU A 302 -38.52 4.30 -32.27
C GLU A 302 -37.15 4.31 -32.92
N ARG A 303 -36.10 4.08 -32.11
CA ARG A 303 -34.71 4.06 -32.58
C ARG A 303 -34.64 3.07 -33.74
N THR A 304 -34.23 3.55 -34.90
CA THR A 304 -34.18 2.70 -36.08
C THR A 304 -32.97 1.76 -35.97
N ASP A 305 -33.09 0.52 -36.46
CA ASP A 305 -31.99 -0.46 -36.49
C ASP A 305 -30.69 0.14 -37.07
N ASP A 306 -30.81 1.09 -38.00
CA ASP A 306 -29.69 1.80 -38.63
C ASP A 306 -28.92 2.71 -37.66
N GLU A 307 -29.61 3.39 -36.72
CA GLU A 307 -28.97 4.22 -35.70
C GLU A 307 -28.22 3.36 -34.67
N GLU A 308 -28.80 2.23 -34.30
CA GLU A 308 -28.21 1.31 -33.34
C GLU A 308 -26.93 0.65 -33.89
N LYS A 309 -26.96 0.28 -35.17
CA LYS A 309 -25.80 -0.20 -35.90
C LYS A 309 -24.68 0.85 -35.98
N ALA A 310 -25.03 2.11 -36.22
CA ALA A 310 -24.05 3.21 -36.23
C ALA A 310 -23.42 3.41 -34.84
N ARG A 311 -24.20 3.31 -33.76
CA ARG A 311 -23.69 3.32 -32.38
C ARG A 311 -22.78 2.12 -32.11
N MET A 312 -23.11 0.94 -32.60
CA MET A 312 -22.27 -0.24 -32.45
C MET A 312 -20.94 -0.10 -33.19
N GLU A 313 -20.90 0.55 -34.35
CA GLU A 313 -19.64 0.89 -35.03
C GLU A 313 -18.82 1.93 -34.26
N ALA A 314 -19.45 2.96 -33.71
CA ALA A 314 -18.79 3.92 -32.83
C ALA A 314 -18.22 3.25 -31.58
N PHE A 315 -18.96 2.31 -30.99
CA PHE A 315 -18.53 1.52 -29.85
C PHE A 315 -17.33 0.62 -30.17
N ARG A 316 -17.35 -0.11 -31.30
CA ARG A 316 -16.20 -0.90 -31.77
C ARG A 316 -14.97 -0.02 -31.98
N ARG A 317 -15.13 1.20 -32.49
CA ARG A 317 -14.04 2.16 -32.67
C ARG A 317 -13.48 2.64 -31.33
N ALA A 318 -14.35 2.92 -30.35
CA ALA A 318 -13.93 3.31 -29.01
C ALA A 318 -13.15 2.21 -28.29
N ILE A 319 -13.54 0.93 -28.46
CA ILE A 319 -12.78 -0.21 -27.91
C ILE A 319 -11.34 -0.23 -28.45
N VAL A 320 -11.17 -0.02 -29.76
CA VAL A 320 -9.85 0.02 -30.41
C VAL A 320 -9.04 1.24 -29.97
N GLU A 321 -9.70 2.36 -29.66
CA GLU A 321 -9.04 3.58 -29.19
C GLU A 321 -8.52 3.45 -27.75
N VAL A 322 -9.29 2.79 -26.87
CA VAL A 322 -8.93 2.57 -25.45
C VAL A 322 -7.85 1.50 -25.30
N ASP A 323 -7.92 0.42 -26.08
CA ASP A 323 -6.91 -0.64 -26.10
C ASP A 323 -6.54 -0.97 -27.55
N PRO A 324 -5.52 -0.34 -28.14
CA PRO A 324 -5.12 -0.59 -29.52
C PRO A 324 -4.53 -1.99 -29.73
N GLU A 325 -4.05 -2.66 -28.67
CA GLU A 325 -3.43 -3.97 -28.78
C GLU A 325 -4.45 -5.10 -28.82
N ASN A 326 -5.47 -5.06 -27.96
CA ASN A 326 -6.50 -6.11 -27.87
C ASN A 326 -7.85 -5.68 -28.43
N GLY A 327 -8.12 -4.38 -28.53
CA GLY A 327 -9.43 -3.84 -28.89
C GLY A 327 -9.86 -4.19 -30.32
N SER A 328 -8.91 -4.32 -31.25
CA SER A 328 -9.19 -4.77 -32.62
C SER A 328 -9.66 -6.22 -32.65
N ALA A 329 -8.97 -7.11 -31.93
CA ALA A 329 -9.35 -8.51 -31.80
C ALA A 329 -10.73 -8.68 -31.13
N VAL A 330 -11.05 -7.84 -30.14
CA VAL A 330 -12.37 -7.83 -29.48
C VAL A 330 -13.46 -7.34 -30.43
N ALA A 331 -13.24 -6.24 -31.15
CA ALA A 331 -14.17 -5.70 -32.13
C ALA A 331 -14.46 -6.70 -33.26
N ASP A 332 -13.45 -7.43 -33.73
CA ASP A 332 -13.61 -8.46 -34.77
C ASP A 332 -14.33 -9.71 -34.26
N ARG A 333 -14.08 -10.11 -33.01
CA ARG A 333 -14.82 -11.21 -32.37
C ARG A 333 -16.29 -10.85 -32.15
N LEU A 334 -16.60 -9.62 -31.74
CA LEU A 334 -17.98 -9.12 -31.65
C LEU A 334 -18.70 -9.19 -33.01
N ARG A 335 -18.01 -8.79 -34.09
CA ARG A 335 -18.55 -8.88 -35.46
C ARG A 335 -18.81 -10.33 -35.87
N ARG A 336 -17.89 -11.25 -35.57
CA ARG A 336 -18.02 -12.69 -35.88
C ARG A 336 -19.11 -13.39 -35.07
N ALA A 337 -19.32 -12.95 -33.83
CA ALA A 337 -20.38 -13.46 -32.94
C ALA A 337 -21.80 -13.02 -33.35
N GLY A 338 -21.92 -12.22 -34.41
CA GLY A 338 -23.21 -11.73 -34.93
C GLY A 338 -23.83 -10.64 -34.05
N VAL A 339 -23.05 -10.00 -33.18
CA VAL A 339 -23.54 -8.86 -32.38
C VAL A 339 -23.44 -7.62 -33.27
N THR A 340 -24.52 -7.36 -34.00
CA THR A 340 -24.63 -6.24 -34.95
C THR A 340 -25.00 -4.94 -34.29
N ASP A 341 -25.77 -5.02 -33.20
CA ASP A 341 -26.44 -3.90 -32.55
C ASP A 341 -26.15 -3.92 -31.03
N LEU A 342 -26.29 -2.76 -30.38
CA LEU A 342 -25.87 -2.57 -28.99
C LEU A 342 -26.84 -3.23 -28.00
N ASP A 343 -28.13 -3.23 -28.29
CA ASP A 343 -29.18 -3.90 -27.52
C ASP A 343 -29.00 -5.42 -27.60
N ALA A 344 -28.56 -5.95 -28.74
CA ALA A 344 -28.18 -7.37 -28.86
C ALA A 344 -26.94 -7.71 -28.01
N LEU A 345 -26.05 -6.76 -27.76
CA LEU A 345 -24.91 -6.94 -26.84
C LEU A 345 -25.36 -6.93 -25.37
N VAL A 346 -26.29 -6.04 -25.01
CA VAL A 346 -26.81 -5.90 -23.63
C VAL A 346 -27.72 -7.07 -23.24
N LYS A 347 -28.58 -7.56 -24.15
CA LYS A 347 -29.56 -8.62 -23.86
C LYS A 347 -28.97 -10.04 -23.86
N ARG A 348 -27.74 -10.22 -24.34
CA ARG A 348 -27.13 -11.55 -24.49
C ARG A 348 -26.42 -11.98 -23.21
N ASP A 349 -26.36 -13.29 -22.99
CA ASP A 349 -25.83 -13.83 -21.74
C ASP A 349 -24.34 -13.47 -21.55
N PRO A 350 -23.95 -12.86 -20.41
CA PRO A 350 -22.57 -12.46 -20.15
C PRO A 350 -21.60 -13.64 -20.19
N GLU A 351 -22.04 -14.85 -19.82
CA GLU A 351 -21.17 -16.02 -19.78
C GLU A 351 -20.87 -16.53 -21.19
N GLU A 352 -21.88 -16.55 -22.07
CA GLU A 352 -21.72 -16.92 -23.48
C GLU A 352 -20.85 -15.91 -24.22
N LEU A 353 -21.05 -14.61 -23.96
CA LEU A 353 -20.22 -13.54 -24.53
C LEU A 353 -18.79 -13.58 -24.02
N ALA A 354 -18.57 -13.89 -22.75
CA ALA A 354 -17.23 -14.02 -22.17
C ALA A 354 -16.46 -15.18 -22.81
N GLU A 355 -17.11 -16.31 -23.07
CA GLU A 355 -16.52 -17.45 -23.78
C GLU A 355 -16.19 -17.09 -25.23
N LEU A 356 -17.15 -16.53 -25.97
CA LEU A 356 -16.98 -16.13 -27.38
C LEU A 356 -15.91 -15.05 -27.57
N LEU A 357 -15.81 -14.13 -26.61
CA LEU A 357 -14.84 -13.04 -26.64
C LEU A 357 -13.55 -13.40 -25.90
N SER A 358 -13.44 -14.56 -25.24
CA SER A 358 -12.26 -14.91 -24.43
C SER A 358 -11.85 -13.77 -23.48
N ILE A 359 -12.83 -13.05 -22.92
CA ILE A 359 -12.67 -11.96 -21.96
C ILE A 359 -13.24 -12.46 -20.62
N PRO A 360 -12.67 -12.07 -19.45
CA PRO A 360 -13.28 -12.40 -18.16
C PRO A 360 -14.74 -11.94 -18.07
N VAL A 361 -15.62 -12.80 -17.54
CA VAL A 361 -17.06 -12.54 -17.40
C VAL A 361 -17.34 -11.22 -16.69
N GLU A 362 -16.54 -10.88 -15.68
CA GLU A 362 -16.70 -9.63 -14.92
C GLU A 362 -16.53 -8.37 -15.78
N ARG A 363 -15.67 -8.40 -16.80
CA ARG A 363 -15.52 -7.27 -17.73
C ARG A 363 -16.70 -7.16 -18.69
N VAL A 364 -17.26 -8.29 -19.11
CA VAL A 364 -18.46 -8.30 -19.96
C VAL A 364 -19.66 -7.81 -19.15
N ARG A 365 -19.80 -8.24 -17.89
CA ARG A 365 -20.82 -7.73 -16.97
C ARG A 365 -20.67 -6.24 -16.71
N ALA A 366 -19.48 -5.76 -16.37
CA ALA A 366 -19.23 -4.33 -16.16
C ALA A 366 -19.55 -3.51 -17.41
N LEU A 367 -19.20 -4.03 -18.59
CA LEU A 367 -19.53 -3.39 -19.87
C LEU A 367 -21.04 -3.38 -20.13
N GLN A 368 -21.73 -4.50 -19.92
CA GLN A 368 -23.19 -4.58 -20.07
C GLN A 368 -23.92 -3.72 -19.04
N GLU A 369 -23.37 -3.54 -17.84
CA GLU A 369 -23.89 -2.64 -16.82
C GLU A 369 -23.66 -1.17 -17.19
N GLU A 370 -22.50 -0.82 -17.75
CA GLU A 370 -22.21 0.53 -18.24
C GLU A 370 -23.05 0.89 -19.48
N LEU A 371 -23.26 -0.08 -20.38
CA LEU A 371 -24.08 0.09 -21.58
C LEU A 371 -25.59 0.02 -21.25
N GLY A 372 -26.00 -0.90 -20.39
CA GLY A 372 -27.37 -1.08 -19.91
C GLY A 372 -27.81 0.02 -18.94
N GLY A 373 -26.88 0.66 -18.23
CA GLY A 373 -27.13 1.87 -17.44
C GLY A 373 -27.48 3.11 -18.29
N ARG A 374 -27.35 3.01 -19.61
CA ARG A 374 -27.81 4.03 -20.59
C ARG A 374 -29.16 3.66 -21.24
N GLU A 375 -29.81 2.60 -20.80
CA GLU A 375 -31.24 2.42 -21.10
C GLU A 375 -32.02 3.43 -20.27
N GLU A 376 -32.69 4.38 -20.93
CA GLU A 376 -33.57 5.35 -20.28
C GLU A 376 -34.49 4.61 -19.30
N PRO A 377 -34.39 4.90 -17.99
CA PRO A 377 -35.19 4.22 -17.00
C PRO A 377 -36.66 4.44 -17.35
N ILE A 378 -37.43 3.36 -17.46
CA ILE A 378 -38.88 3.47 -17.65
C ILE A 378 -39.39 4.41 -16.57
N GLU A 379 -39.99 5.51 -16.99
CA GLU A 379 -40.47 6.53 -16.07
C GLU A 379 -41.57 5.95 -15.21
N LEU A 380 -41.55 6.32 -13.92
CA LEU A 380 -42.57 5.89 -12.96
C LEU A 380 -44.00 6.23 -13.39
N GLU A 381 -44.16 7.22 -14.26
CA GLU A 381 -45.44 7.70 -14.78
C GLU A 381 -46.07 6.73 -15.81
N SER A 382 -45.29 5.77 -16.30
CA SER A 382 -45.79 4.67 -17.15
C SER A 382 -46.67 3.68 -16.36
N VAL A 383 -46.53 3.65 -15.03
CA VAL A 383 -47.34 2.80 -14.15
C VAL A 383 -48.71 3.46 -13.95
N SER A 384 -49.77 2.74 -14.29
CA SER A 384 -51.13 3.26 -14.24
C SER A 384 -51.53 3.67 -12.82
N GLY A 385 -51.80 4.96 -12.65
CA GLY A 385 -52.17 5.55 -11.36
C GLY A 385 -51.02 6.17 -10.58
N ILE A 386 -49.78 6.09 -11.06
CA ILE A 386 -48.67 6.93 -10.60
C ILE A 386 -48.67 8.22 -11.43
N GLY A 387 -49.32 9.25 -10.91
CA GLY A 387 -49.22 10.60 -11.48
C GLY A 387 -47.92 11.30 -11.06
N PRO A 388 -47.63 12.50 -11.61
CA PRO A 388 -46.40 13.24 -11.36
C PRO A 388 -46.17 13.51 -9.87
N THR A 389 -47.23 13.72 -9.09
CA THR A 389 -47.14 13.94 -7.63
C THR A 389 -46.61 12.73 -6.87
N TYR A 390 -46.98 11.51 -7.26
CA TYR A 390 -46.48 10.29 -6.63
C TYR A 390 -45.08 9.97 -7.14
N ALA A 391 -44.83 10.19 -8.44
CA ALA A 391 -43.50 10.05 -9.03
C ALA A 391 -42.48 10.99 -8.36
N SER A 392 -42.81 12.26 -8.11
CA SER A 392 -41.90 13.19 -7.41
C SER A 392 -41.50 12.70 -6.02
N ARG A 393 -42.45 12.15 -5.24
CA ARG A 393 -42.18 11.63 -3.89
C ARG A 393 -41.29 10.39 -3.92
N LEU A 394 -41.48 9.53 -4.92
CA LEU A 394 -40.62 8.37 -5.14
C LEU A 394 -39.20 8.81 -5.56
N ARG A 395 -39.09 9.78 -6.47
CA ARG A 395 -37.80 10.36 -6.90
C ARG A 395 -37.04 11.02 -5.75
N GLU A 396 -37.73 11.74 -4.85
CA GLU A 396 -37.13 12.33 -3.64
C GLU A 396 -36.48 11.29 -2.72
N LYS A 397 -36.97 10.04 -2.76
CA LYS A 397 -36.40 8.89 -2.03
C LYS A 397 -35.45 8.04 -2.87
N GLY A 398 -35.01 8.52 -4.03
CA GLY A 398 -34.06 7.82 -4.91
C GLY A 398 -34.70 6.69 -5.72
N ILE A 399 -36.03 6.62 -5.78
CA ILE A 399 -36.77 5.64 -6.59
C ILE A 399 -37.16 6.37 -7.87
N GLY A 400 -36.26 6.40 -8.85
CA GLY A 400 -36.47 7.12 -10.11
C GLY A 400 -37.01 6.26 -11.25
N SER A 401 -37.01 4.94 -11.10
CA SER A 401 -37.29 3.99 -12.19
C SER A 401 -38.27 2.90 -11.78
N VAL A 402 -39.01 2.37 -12.75
CA VAL A 402 -39.93 1.23 -12.57
C VAL A 402 -39.17 -0.03 -12.09
N ALA A 403 -37.95 -0.26 -12.57
CA ALA A 403 -37.10 -1.35 -12.08
C ALA A 403 -36.72 -1.20 -10.60
N ARG A 404 -36.50 0.03 -10.12
CA ARG A 404 -36.27 0.25 -8.69
C ARG A 404 -37.56 0.03 -7.89
N LEU A 405 -38.70 0.44 -8.44
CA LEU A 405 -40.01 0.27 -7.82
C LEU A 405 -40.39 -1.21 -7.65
N SER A 406 -40.11 -2.07 -8.64
CA SER A 406 -40.47 -3.49 -8.62
C SER A 406 -39.74 -4.29 -7.53
N THR A 407 -38.56 -3.83 -7.10
CA THR A 407 -37.76 -4.49 -6.04
C THR A 407 -38.17 -4.14 -4.61
N LEU A 408 -39.10 -3.19 -4.44
CA LEU A 408 -39.47 -2.67 -3.12
C LEU A 408 -40.71 -3.36 -2.55
N GLU A 409 -40.83 -3.30 -1.22
CA GLU A 409 -42.01 -3.81 -0.53
C GLU A 409 -43.18 -2.81 -0.62
N PRO A 410 -44.44 -3.30 -0.72
CA PRO A 410 -45.62 -2.45 -0.84
C PRO A 410 -45.84 -1.53 0.35
N GLU A 411 -45.40 -1.93 1.55
CA GLU A 411 -45.47 -1.08 2.76
C GLU A 411 -44.55 0.14 2.64
N THR A 412 -43.33 -0.06 2.14
CA THR A 412 -42.35 1.01 1.93
C THR A 412 -42.83 2.01 0.88
N VAL A 413 -43.37 1.51 -0.23
CA VAL A 413 -43.89 2.36 -1.32
C VAL A 413 -45.13 3.14 -0.85
N ALA A 414 -46.01 2.52 -0.05
CA ALA A 414 -47.18 3.19 0.52
C ALA A 414 -46.80 4.33 1.48
N GLU A 415 -45.79 4.12 2.32
CA GLU A 415 -45.29 5.15 3.24
C GLU A 415 -44.75 6.37 2.47
N ILE A 416 -43.93 6.14 1.44
CA ILE A 416 -43.30 7.19 0.64
C ILE A 416 -44.35 7.99 -0.15
N THR A 417 -45.26 7.29 -0.83
CA THR A 417 -46.26 7.93 -1.69
C THR A 417 -47.45 8.49 -0.92
N ARG A 418 -47.61 8.08 0.36
CA ARG A 418 -48.81 8.27 1.19
C ARG A 418 -50.06 7.68 0.55
N ALA A 419 -49.90 6.59 -0.20
CA ALA A 419 -50.99 5.83 -0.81
C ALA A 419 -51.40 4.64 0.08
N SER A 420 -52.47 3.93 -0.28
CA SER A 420 -52.81 2.67 0.39
C SER A 420 -51.82 1.56 -0.01
N THR A 421 -51.55 0.63 0.90
CA THR A 421 -50.72 -0.55 0.65
C THR A 421 -51.23 -1.41 -0.51
N SER A 422 -52.55 -1.48 -0.70
CA SER A 422 -53.16 -2.16 -1.85
C SER A 422 -52.74 -1.53 -3.18
N ARG A 423 -52.74 -0.20 -3.26
CA ARG A 423 -52.41 0.54 -4.49
C ARG A 423 -50.92 0.49 -4.78
N ALA A 424 -50.10 0.51 -3.73
CA ALA A 424 -48.66 0.30 -3.84
C ALA A 424 -48.33 -1.10 -4.35
N ALA A 425 -49.04 -2.14 -3.89
CA ALA A 425 -48.89 -3.50 -4.40
C ALA A 425 -49.27 -3.59 -5.89
N ASP A 426 -50.39 -2.96 -6.29
CA ASP A 426 -50.80 -2.90 -7.70
C ASP A 426 -49.75 -2.22 -8.59
N TRP A 427 -49.10 -1.15 -8.08
CA TRP A 427 -48.03 -0.46 -8.78
C TRP A 427 -46.77 -1.31 -8.92
N ILE A 428 -46.41 -2.07 -7.89
CA ILE A 428 -45.26 -2.99 -7.93
C ILE A 428 -45.53 -4.13 -8.92
N GLU A 429 -46.74 -4.69 -8.94
CA GLU A 429 -47.11 -5.75 -9.89
C GLU A 429 -47.11 -5.25 -11.35
N GLN A 430 -47.57 -4.02 -11.58
CA GLN A 430 -47.45 -3.38 -12.89
C GLN A 430 -46.00 -3.09 -13.24
N ALA A 431 -45.19 -2.68 -12.27
CA ALA A 431 -43.78 -2.43 -12.46
C ALA A 431 -43.01 -3.71 -12.84
N THR A 432 -43.28 -4.83 -12.16
CA THR A 432 -42.69 -6.14 -12.50
C THR A 432 -43.07 -6.57 -13.90
N ARG A 433 -44.34 -6.38 -14.29
CA ARG A 433 -44.81 -6.73 -15.63
C ARG A 433 -44.14 -5.91 -16.73
N LEU A 434 -44.00 -4.60 -16.51
CA LEU A 434 -43.31 -3.70 -17.45
C LEU A 434 -41.81 -4.00 -17.57
N THR A 435 -41.19 -4.54 -16.51
CA THR A 435 -39.80 -5.02 -16.59
C THR A 435 -39.66 -6.40 -17.22
N GLU A 436 -40.69 -7.24 -17.14
CA GLU A 436 -40.71 -8.59 -17.73
C GLU A 436 -41.11 -8.60 -19.22
N GLU A 437 -41.86 -7.59 -19.68
CA GLU A 437 -42.27 -7.41 -21.08
C GLU A 437 -41.17 -6.78 -21.97
N ARG A 438 -40.00 -6.45 -21.40
CA ARG A 438 -38.82 -5.90 -22.08
C ARG A 438 -37.82 -7.00 -22.44
#